data_AF-A0A9D8BMQ0-F1
#
_entry.id   AF-A0A9D8BMQ0-F1
#
_cell.length_a   1.000
_cell.length_b   1.000
_cell.length_c   1.000
_cell.angle_alpha   90.00
_cell.angle_beta   90.00
_cell.angle_gamma   90.00
#
_symmetry.space_group_name_H-M   'P 1'
#
loop_
_entity.id
_entity.type
_entity.pdbx_description
1 polymer ?
#
loop_
_entity_poly.entity_id
_entity_poly.type
_entity_poly.pdbx_seq_one_letter_code
_entity_poly.pdbx_strand_id
1 'polypeptide(L)'
;MPDYLRSPTCWLLFLGAGLATGMLTPVVMWLAKWIGAVDGGGYRKVGACGIARLGGPAIALPFVVACLLGLWGPTGMLGLIEAQGPSLLVLAFGCAAIVGLGIVDDSRGLRARHKLLVQIAVAAVVCASGHVVTSFALPFVGTIHLGYVFGTIFTLFWIVGLINAFNLIDGVDGLAAGIALIGSVALAILAAINGATFVVLLCLALSGSLLAFLPFNFYPARV
;
A
#
# COMPACT_ATOMS: atom_id res chain seq x y z
N MET A 1 14.55 -12.61 19.88
CA MET A 1 13.34 -12.15 19.17
C MET A 1 12.82 -10.92 19.91
N PRO A 2 12.51 -9.82 19.22
CA PRO A 2 11.88 -8.66 19.84
C PRO A 2 10.55 -9.01 20.50
N ASP A 3 10.27 -8.46 21.68
CA ASP A 3 9.09 -8.84 22.49
C ASP A 3 7.76 -8.51 21.80
N TYR A 4 7.73 -7.51 20.91
CA TYR A 4 6.54 -7.18 20.13
C TYR A 4 6.18 -8.22 19.05
N LEU A 5 7.12 -9.04 18.57
CA LEU A 5 6.79 -10.16 17.66
C LEU A 5 6.10 -11.32 18.40
N ARG A 6 6.25 -11.38 19.72
CA ARG A 6 5.53 -12.31 20.60
C ARG A 6 4.16 -11.76 21.02
N SER A 7 3.91 -10.46 20.79
CA SER A 7 2.60 -9.86 21.03
C SER A 7 1.55 -10.46 20.08
N PRO A 8 0.35 -10.78 20.59
CA PRO A 8 -0.75 -11.24 19.74
C PRO A 8 -1.14 -10.20 18.68
N THR A 9 -0.81 -8.92 18.86
CA THR A 9 -1.19 -7.84 17.95
C THR A 9 -0.63 -8.01 16.54
N CYS A 10 0.61 -8.50 16.38
CA CYS A 10 1.20 -8.76 15.06
C CYS A 10 0.37 -9.77 14.27
N TRP A 11 -0.05 -10.86 14.93
CA TRP A 11 -0.88 -11.91 14.34
C TRP A 11 -2.32 -11.44 14.12
N LEU A 12 -2.90 -10.67 15.04
CA LEU A 12 -4.22 -10.09 14.89
C LEU A 12 -4.29 -9.13 13.69
N LEU A 13 -3.25 -8.33 13.46
CA LEU A 13 -3.17 -7.46 12.29
C LEU A 13 -3.05 -8.26 10.99
N PHE A 14 -2.11 -9.22 10.95
CA PHE A 14 -1.90 -10.03 9.76
C PHE A 14 -3.15 -10.86 9.40
N LEU A 15 -3.66 -11.63 10.37
CA LEU A 15 -4.83 -12.51 10.16
C LEU A 15 -6.11 -11.68 10.02
N GLY A 16 -6.29 -10.63 10.81
CA GLY A 16 -7.46 -9.77 10.75
C GLY A 16 -7.57 -9.03 9.41
N ALA A 17 -6.48 -8.44 8.92
CA ALA A 17 -6.45 -7.79 7.63
C ALA A 17 -6.65 -8.79 6.47
N GLY A 18 -6.04 -9.97 6.58
CA GLY A 18 -6.22 -11.06 5.62
C GLY A 18 -7.65 -11.57 5.56
N LEU A 19 -8.27 -11.87 6.71
CA LEU A 19 -9.66 -12.32 6.78
C LEU A 19 -10.61 -11.25 6.22
N ALA A 20 -10.45 -10.00 6.64
CA ALA A 20 -11.27 -8.89 6.14
C ALA A 20 -11.10 -8.71 4.62
N THR A 21 -9.89 -8.85 4.08
CA THR A 21 -9.64 -8.82 2.63
C THR A 21 -10.29 -9.98 1.91
N GLY A 22 -10.15 -11.21 2.42
CA GLY A 22 -10.78 -12.38 1.83
C GLY A 22 -12.31 -12.31 1.80
N MET A 23 -12.92 -11.67 2.80
CA MET A 23 -14.37 -11.43 2.85
C MET A 23 -14.81 -10.26 1.97
N LEU A 24 -14.02 -9.18 1.88
CA LEU A 24 -14.38 -7.99 1.12
C LEU A 24 -14.16 -8.16 -0.38
N THR A 25 -13.14 -8.90 -0.79
CA THR A 25 -12.81 -9.14 -2.21
C THR A 25 -14.00 -9.66 -3.04
N PRO A 26 -14.74 -10.72 -2.63
CA PRO A 26 -15.91 -11.17 -3.39
C PRO A 26 -17.06 -10.14 -3.42
N VAL A 27 -17.21 -9.32 -2.37
CA VAL A 27 -18.19 -8.23 -2.34
C VAL A 27 -17.83 -7.15 -3.34
N VAL A 28 -16.55 -6.76 -3.39
CA VAL A 28 -16.04 -5.78 -4.35
C VAL A 28 -16.16 -6.29 -5.79
N MET A 29 -15.88 -7.57 -6.04
CA MET A 29 -16.14 -8.21 -7.34
C MET A 29 -17.60 -8.11 -7.77
N TRP A 30 -18.52 -8.39 -6.84
CA TRP A 30 -19.94 -8.33 -7.11
C TRP A 30 -20.40 -6.89 -7.40
N LEU A 31 -19.96 -5.92 -6.59
CA LEU A 31 -20.25 -4.50 -6.78
C LEU A 31 -19.71 -3.99 -8.11
N ALA A 32 -18.47 -4.34 -8.47
CA ALA A 32 -17.84 -3.93 -9.73
C ALA A 32 -18.65 -4.43 -10.95
N LYS A 33 -19.17 -5.65 -10.89
CA LYS A 33 -20.07 -6.20 -11.93
C LYS A 33 -21.40 -5.45 -11.99
N TRP A 34 -21.96 -5.09 -10.84
CA TRP A 34 -23.24 -4.40 -10.77
C TRP A 34 -23.19 -2.97 -11.33
N ILE A 35 -22.09 -2.24 -11.07
CA ILE A 35 -21.89 -0.87 -11.57
C ILE A 35 -21.26 -0.82 -12.97
N GLY A 36 -20.97 -1.97 -13.59
CA GLY A 36 -20.34 -2.04 -14.91
C GLY A 36 -18.84 -1.67 -14.93
N ALA A 37 -18.18 -1.62 -13.77
CA ALA A 37 -16.73 -1.40 -13.63
C ALA A 37 -15.94 -2.70 -13.93
N VAL A 38 -16.17 -3.23 -15.13
CA VAL A 38 -15.68 -4.52 -15.58
C VAL A 38 -14.84 -4.33 -16.85
N ASP A 39 -13.74 -5.07 -16.96
CA ASP A 39 -12.89 -5.03 -18.14
C ASP A 39 -13.61 -5.66 -19.35
N GLY A 40 -13.90 -4.82 -20.34
CA GLY A 40 -14.60 -5.20 -21.57
C GLY A 40 -13.75 -5.94 -22.61
N GLY A 41 -12.49 -6.27 -22.28
CA GLY A 41 -11.53 -6.88 -23.20
C GLY A 41 -10.89 -5.86 -24.14
N GLY A 42 -9.57 -5.88 -24.25
CA GLY A 42 -8.81 -4.98 -25.11
C GLY A 42 -7.68 -5.70 -25.83
N TYR A 43 -7.31 -5.20 -27.02
CA TYR A 43 -6.30 -5.76 -27.94
C TYR A 43 -4.91 -6.06 -27.35
N ARG A 44 -4.62 -5.60 -26.12
CA ARG A 44 -3.32 -5.72 -25.44
C ARG A 44 -3.30 -6.71 -24.26
N LYS A 45 -4.43 -7.33 -23.89
CA LYS A 45 -4.51 -8.27 -22.75
C LYS A 45 -4.78 -9.70 -23.22
N VAL A 46 -4.02 -10.65 -22.70
CA VAL A 46 -4.06 -12.09 -23.03
C VAL A 46 -5.12 -12.85 -22.17
N GLY A 47 -5.92 -12.12 -21.37
CA GLY A 47 -6.87 -12.66 -20.38
C GLY A 47 -8.35 -12.46 -20.71
N ALA A 48 -9.22 -13.20 -19.99
CA ALA A 48 -10.66 -13.32 -20.23
C ALA A 48 -11.44 -12.00 -20.05
N CYS A 49 -12.56 -11.87 -20.78
CA CYS A 49 -13.50 -10.76 -20.70
C CYS A 49 -14.28 -10.83 -19.37
N GLY A 50 -14.57 -9.69 -18.73
CA GLY A 50 -15.45 -9.66 -17.55
C GLY A 50 -14.76 -9.54 -16.18
N ILE A 51 -13.49 -9.11 -16.10
CA ILE A 51 -12.71 -9.00 -14.84
C ILE A 51 -13.05 -7.69 -14.10
N ALA A 52 -13.25 -7.73 -12.78
CA ALA A 52 -13.60 -6.57 -11.97
C ALA A 52 -12.40 -5.62 -11.80
N ARG A 53 -12.52 -4.35 -12.21
CA ARG A 53 -11.37 -3.40 -12.20
C ARG A 53 -11.08 -2.72 -10.85
N LEU A 54 -11.84 -3.03 -9.80
CA LEU A 54 -11.77 -2.33 -8.51
C LEU A 54 -11.05 -3.14 -7.41
N GLY A 55 -9.95 -3.82 -7.75
CA GLY A 55 -9.20 -4.63 -6.78
C GLY A 55 -8.52 -3.85 -5.66
N GLY A 56 -8.07 -2.61 -5.93
CA GLY A 56 -7.37 -1.77 -4.96
C GLY A 56 -8.13 -1.54 -3.64
N PRO A 57 -9.41 -1.12 -3.68
CA PRO A 57 -10.26 -1.01 -2.49
C PRO A 57 -10.38 -2.28 -1.64
N ALA A 58 -10.33 -3.45 -2.27
CA ALA A 58 -10.42 -4.73 -1.56
C ALA A 58 -9.21 -4.99 -0.65
N ILE A 59 -8.04 -4.41 -0.96
CA ILE A 59 -6.83 -4.46 -0.12
C ILE A 59 -6.78 -3.24 0.82
N ALA A 60 -7.06 -2.04 0.29
CA ALA A 60 -6.83 -0.79 1.02
C ALA A 60 -7.76 -0.63 2.23
N LEU A 61 -9.06 -0.97 2.10
CA LEU A 61 -10.01 -0.81 3.21
C LEU A 61 -9.68 -1.73 4.39
N PRO A 62 -9.47 -3.05 4.21
CA PRO A 62 -9.08 -3.94 5.29
C PRO A 62 -7.74 -3.57 5.93
N PHE A 63 -6.76 -3.14 5.13
CA PHE A 63 -5.48 -2.64 5.63
C PHE A 63 -5.67 -1.43 6.57
N VAL A 64 -6.45 -0.43 6.15
CA VAL A 64 -6.73 0.76 6.98
C VAL A 64 -7.49 0.37 8.25
N VAL A 65 -8.53 -0.47 8.14
CA VAL A 65 -9.29 -0.95 9.30
C VAL A 65 -8.39 -1.71 10.27
N ALA A 66 -7.52 -2.60 9.78
CA ALA A 66 -6.57 -3.30 10.63
C ALA A 66 -5.61 -2.33 11.33
N CYS A 67 -5.07 -1.33 10.62
CA CYS A 67 -4.24 -0.30 11.23
C CYS A 67 -5.00 0.48 12.33
N LEU A 68 -6.27 0.81 12.12
CA LEU A 68 -7.13 1.47 13.10
C LEU A 68 -7.45 0.57 14.30
N LEU A 69 -7.66 -0.73 14.09
CA LEU A 69 -7.89 -1.69 15.18
C LEU A 69 -6.62 -1.96 15.99
N GLY A 70 -5.46 -1.93 15.34
CA GLY A 70 -4.16 -2.02 16.00
C GLY A 70 -3.98 -0.95 17.07
N LEU A 71 -4.62 0.22 16.92
CA LEU A 71 -4.62 1.32 17.89
C LEU A 71 -5.12 0.90 19.27
N TRP A 72 -6.09 -0.01 19.30
CA TRP A 72 -6.74 -0.51 20.52
C TRP A 72 -6.03 -1.75 21.09
N GLY A 73 -4.94 -2.20 20.46
CA GLY A 73 -4.19 -3.38 20.87
C GLY A 73 -3.27 -3.14 22.08
N PRO A 74 -2.95 -4.21 22.85
CA PRO A 74 -2.14 -4.12 24.07
C PRO A 74 -0.69 -3.65 23.84
N THR A 75 -0.18 -3.67 22.61
CA THR A 75 1.18 -3.17 22.27
C THR A 75 1.30 -1.65 22.12
N GLY A 76 0.36 -0.85 22.63
CA GLY A 76 0.58 0.59 22.77
C GLY A 76 0.69 1.34 21.44
N MET A 77 -0.03 0.91 20.39
CA MET A 77 -0.16 1.74 19.17
C MET A 77 -0.82 3.10 19.50
N LEU A 78 -1.69 3.17 20.52
CA LEU A 78 -2.15 4.43 21.11
C LEU A 78 -0.97 5.34 21.52
N GLY A 79 0.07 4.82 22.16
CA GLY A 79 1.27 5.59 22.52
C GLY A 79 2.14 5.98 21.32
N LEU A 80 2.17 5.17 20.26
CA LEU A 80 2.84 5.52 18.99
C LEU A 80 2.09 6.63 18.24
N ILE A 81 0.75 6.66 18.32
CA ILE A 81 -0.06 7.76 17.78
C ILE A 81 0.09 9.02 18.61
N GLU A 82 0.11 8.95 19.94
CA GLU A 82 0.37 10.15 20.74
C GLU A 82 1.75 10.75 20.40
N ALA A 83 2.74 9.89 20.12
CA ALA A 83 4.08 10.32 19.72
C ALA A 83 4.19 10.80 18.25
N GLN A 84 3.36 10.30 17.33
CA GLN A 84 3.49 10.54 15.88
C GLN A 84 2.19 10.94 15.16
N GLY A 85 1.17 11.37 15.89
CA GLY A 85 -0.21 11.53 15.40
C GLY A 85 -0.36 12.42 14.17
N PRO A 86 0.25 13.62 14.13
CA PRO A 86 0.20 14.49 12.95
C PRO A 86 0.82 13.81 11.72
N SER A 87 1.93 13.11 11.89
CA SER A 87 2.66 12.41 10.84
C SER A 87 1.87 11.24 10.25
N LEU A 88 1.12 10.53 11.09
CA LEU A 88 0.23 9.43 10.73
C LEU A 88 -0.97 9.89 9.91
N LEU A 89 -1.58 11.01 10.30
CA LEU A 89 -2.74 11.56 9.58
C LEU A 89 -2.37 11.99 8.16
N VAL A 90 -1.19 12.58 7.97
CA VAL A 90 -0.71 12.96 6.63
C VAL A 90 -0.48 11.73 5.76
N LEU A 91 0.12 10.66 6.30
CA LEU A 91 0.32 9.40 5.57
C LEU A 91 -1.03 8.74 5.23
N ALA A 92 -1.97 8.70 6.17
CA ALA A 92 -3.31 8.16 5.95
C ALA A 92 -4.07 8.95 4.87
N PHE A 93 -3.99 10.29 4.90
CA PHE A 93 -4.54 11.14 3.85
C PHE A 93 -3.90 10.86 2.49
N GLY A 94 -2.57 10.74 2.44
CA GLY A 94 -1.86 10.41 1.21
C GLY A 94 -2.29 9.07 0.62
N CYS A 95 -2.37 8.02 1.45
CA CYS A 95 -2.90 6.72 1.05
C CYS A 95 -4.34 6.82 0.51
N ALA A 96 -5.22 7.50 1.23
CA ALA A 96 -6.62 7.67 0.81
C ALA A 96 -6.73 8.44 -0.52
N ALA A 97 -5.90 9.46 -0.73
CA ALA A 97 -5.87 10.24 -1.96
C ALA A 97 -5.40 9.40 -3.16
N ILE A 98 -4.37 8.56 -2.99
CA ILE A 98 -3.87 7.67 -4.05
C ILE A 98 -4.87 6.55 -4.37
N VAL A 99 -5.51 5.96 -3.35
CA VAL A 99 -6.60 4.99 -3.55
C VAL A 99 -7.77 5.64 -4.29
N GLY A 100 -8.18 6.84 -3.89
CA GLY A 100 -9.22 7.61 -4.56
C GLY A 100 -8.87 7.92 -6.02
N LEU A 101 -7.62 8.32 -6.28
CA LEU A 101 -7.13 8.51 -7.65
C LEU A 101 -7.24 7.23 -8.48
N GLY A 102 -6.86 6.08 -7.91
CA GLY A 102 -6.99 4.77 -8.56
C GLY A 102 -8.45 4.45 -8.92
N ILE A 103 -9.37 4.58 -7.97
CA ILE A 103 -10.81 4.33 -8.21
C ILE A 103 -11.36 5.23 -9.33
N VAL A 104 -11.01 6.53 -9.32
CA VAL A 104 -11.45 7.48 -10.35
C VAL A 104 -10.84 7.12 -11.70
N ASP A 105 -9.58 6.69 -11.73
CA ASP A 105 -8.91 6.25 -12.94
C ASP A 105 -9.53 4.99 -13.54
N ASP A 106 -9.79 3.97 -12.73
CA ASP A 106 -10.42 2.71 -13.17
C ASP A 106 -11.84 2.94 -13.73
N SER A 107 -12.53 3.96 -13.20
CA SER A 107 -13.89 4.31 -13.60
C SER A 107 -13.95 5.23 -14.83
N ARG A 108 -13.01 6.18 -14.97
CA ARG A 108 -13.09 7.26 -15.99
C ARG A 108 -11.95 7.27 -17.01
N GLY A 109 -10.90 6.48 -16.82
CA GLY A 109 -9.73 6.46 -17.69
C GLY A 109 -9.01 7.81 -17.72
N LEU A 110 -8.34 8.19 -16.63
CA LEU A 110 -7.69 9.49 -16.54
C LEU A 110 -6.46 9.59 -17.44
N ARG A 111 -6.23 10.76 -18.05
CA ARG A 111 -4.99 11.03 -18.77
C ARG A 111 -3.80 10.99 -17.80
N ALA A 112 -2.68 10.41 -18.24
CA ALA A 112 -1.46 10.25 -17.44
C ALA A 112 -1.01 11.54 -16.73
N ARG A 113 -1.09 12.70 -17.42
CA ARG A 113 -0.74 14.01 -16.84
C ARG A 113 -1.54 14.36 -15.58
N HIS A 114 -2.83 14.02 -15.52
CA HIS A 114 -3.66 14.35 -14.35
C HIS A 114 -3.33 13.42 -13.18
N LYS A 115 -3.02 12.14 -13.45
CA LYS A 115 -2.56 11.20 -12.42
C LYS A 115 -1.25 11.69 -11.81
N LEU A 116 -0.31 12.07 -12.66
CA LEU A 116 1.00 12.55 -12.25
C LEU A 116 0.90 13.82 -11.40
N LEU A 117 0.05 14.78 -11.78
CA LEU A 117 -0.19 15.99 -10.99
C LEU A 117 -0.71 15.69 -9.58
N VAL A 118 -1.68 14.77 -9.45
CA VAL A 118 -2.21 14.37 -8.15
C VAL A 118 -1.15 13.64 -7.32
N GLN A 119 -0.38 12.74 -7.93
CA GLN A 119 0.70 12.02 -7.25
C GLN A 119 1.79 12.99 -6.73
N ILE A 120 2.18 13.97 -7.54
CA ILE A 120 3.14 15.01 -7.13
C ILE A 120 2.57 15.85 -5.99
N ALA A 121 1.30 16.25 -6.07
CA ALA A 121 0.66 17.04 -5.01
C ALA A 121 0.61 16.26 -3.69
N VAL A 122 0.22 14.99 -3.72
CA VAL A 122 0.20 14.12 -2.53
C VAL A 122 1.62 13.94 -1.97
N ALA A 123 2.61 13.66 -2.82
CA ALA A 123 4.00 13.51 -2.40
C ALA A 123 4.56 14.81 -1.79
N ALA A 124 4.17 15.97 -2.32
CA ALA A 124 4.59 17.28 -1.80
C ALA A 124 4.01 17.54 -0.40
N VAL A 125 2.74 17.19 -0.15
CA VAL A 125 2.13 17.29 1.18
C VAL A 125 2.84 16.40 2.19
N VAL A 126 3.19 15.17 1.79
CA VAL A 126 3.97 14.24 2.63
C VAL A 126 5.36 14.81 2.94
N CYS A 127 6.06 15.38 1.96
CA CYS A 127 7.36 16.02 2.19
C CYS A 127 7.24 17.26 3.10
N ALA A 128 6.19 18.07 2.91
CA ALA A 128 5.94 19.26 3.72
C ALA A 128 5.64 18.94 5.19
N SER A 129 5.12 17.74 5.49
CA SER A 129 4.95 17.27 6.86
C SER A 129 6.23 16.75 7.51
N GLY A 130 7.38 16.90 6.86
CA GLY A 130 8.70 16.50 7.38
C GLY A 130 9.10 15.06 7.04
N HIS A 131 8.29 14.31 6.28
CA HIS A 131 8.64 12.97 5.80
C HIS A 131 9.57 13.07 4.60
N VAL A 132 10.83 13.44 4.86
CA VAL A 132 11.86 13.64 3.85
C VAL A 132 13.06 12.76 4.17
N VAL A 133 13.51 11.99 3.18
CA VAL A 133 14.76 11.23 3.28
C VAL A 133 15.94 12.19 3.14
N THR A 134 16.57 12.56 4.25
CA THR A 134 17.72 13.49 4.27
C THR A 134 19.07 12.78 4.13
N SER A 135 19.09 11.46 4.36
CA SER A 135 20.28 10.63 4.24
C SER A 135 19.92 9.18 4.05
N PHE A 136 20.78 8.41 3.40
CA PHE A 136 20.64 6.96 3.28
C PHE A 136 22.02 6.29 3.35
N ALA A 137 22.04 5.07 3.87
CA ALA A 137 23.24 4.26 3.94
C ALA A 137 23.34 3.38 2.71
N LEU A 138 24.47 3.46 2.00
CA LEU A 138 24.81 2.53 0.95
C LEU A 138 25.73 1.44 1.48
N PRO A 139 25.48 0.16 1.14
CA PRO A 139 26.45 -0.91 1.38
C PRO A 139 27.81 -0.51 0.81
N PHE A 140 28.87 -0.72 1.60
CA PHE A 140 30.28 -0.49 1.23
C PHE A 140 30.73 0.97 1.03
N VAL A 141 29.81 1.92 0.80
CA VAL A 141 30.13 3.33 0.55
C VAL A 141 29.95 4.19 1.81
N GLY A 142 29.04 3.81 2.71
CA GLY A 142 28.72 4.56 3.92
C GLY A 142 27.46 5.43 3.77
N THR A 143 27.31 6.41 4.64
CA THR A 143 26.11 7.26 4.70
C THR A 143 26.26 8.46 3.77
N ILE A 144 25.32 8.61 2.83
CA ILE A 144 25.21 9.79 1.98
C ILE A 144 24.21 10.75 2.59
N HIS A 145 24.63 11.99 2.79
CA HIS A 145 23.77 13.08 3.25
C HIS A 145 23.31 13.91 2.05
N LEU A 146 22.01 13.88 1.77
CA LEU A 146 21.38 14.67 0.72
C LEU A 146 21.10 16.12 1.18
N GLY A 147 20.94 16.31 2.48
CA GLY A 147 20.37 17.54 3.02
C GLY A 147 18.89 17.68 2.67
N TYR A 148 18.25 18.75 3.14
CA TYR A 148 16.79 18.87 3.04
C TYR A 148 16.30 19.11 1.61
N VAL A 149 17.01 19.94 0.83
CA VAL A 149 16.62 20.30 -0.55
C VAL A 149 16.69 19.08 -1.47
N PHE A 150 17.85 18.44 -1.59
CA PHE A 150 17.99 17.26 -2.43
C PHE A 150 17.22 16.06 -1.87
N GLY A 151 17.10 15.96 -0.53
CA GLY A 151 16.26 14.95 0.11
C GLY A 151 14.79 15.07 -0.28
N THR A 152 14.27 16.29 -0.37
CA THR A 152 12.88 16.55 -0.80
C THR A 152 12.67 16.13 -2.25
N ILE A 153 13.57 16.54 -3.15
CA ILE A 153 13.53 16.16 -4.57
C ILE A 153 13.58 14.64 -4.72
N PHE A 154 14.50 13.99 -4.00
CA PHE A 154 14.63 12.54 -3.99
C PHE A 154 13.36 11.86 -3.48
N THR A 155 12.80 12.32 -2.37
CA THR A 155 11.60 11.72 -1.76
C THR A 155 10.38 11.89 -2.67
N LEU A 156 10.20 13.07 -3.30
CA LEU A 156 9.17 13.29 -4.31
C LEU A 156 9.29 12.31 -5.47
N PHE A 157 10.49 12.19 -6.05
CA PHE A 157 10.77 11.25 -7.12
C PHE A 157 10.50 9.81 -6.69
N TRP A 158 10.89 9.45 -5.47
CA TRP A 158 10.72 8.11 -4.93
C TRP A 158 9.24 7.73 -4.78
N ILE A 159 8.42 8.59 -4.17
CA ILE A 159 6.99 8.35 -3.98
C ILE A 159 6.27 8.25 -5.33
N VAL A 160 6.43 9.26 -6.19
CA VAL A 160 5.76 9.29 -7.51
C VAL A 160 6.27 8.15 -8.40
N GLY A 161 7.57 7.91 -8.38
CA GLY A 161 8.22 6.84 -9.13
C GLY A 161 7.72 5.46 -8.72
N LEU A 162 7.61 5.16 -7.42
CA LEU A 162 7.06 3.89 -6.95
C LEU A 162 5.60 3.71 -7.35
N ILE A 163 4.75 4.73 -7.18
CA ILE A 163 3.33 4.63 -7.57
C ILE A 163 3.21 4.32 -9.07
N ASN A 164 3.98 5.02 -9.91
CA ASN A 164 3.95 4.80 -11.35
C ASN A 164 4.58 3.45 -11.75
N ALA A 165 5.64 3.01 -11.08
CA ALA A 165 6.27 1.71 -11.33
C ALA A 165 5.30 0.54 -11.05
N PHE A 166 4.58 0.58 -9.93
CA PHE A 166 3.57 -0.43 -9.63
C PHE A 166 2.43 -0.42 -10.65
N ASN A 167 1.93 0.75 -11.05
CA ASN A 167 0.90 0.87 -12.09
C ASN A 167 1.36 0.28 -13.45
N LEU A 168 2.63 0.44 -13.80
CA LEU A 168 3.20 -0.10 -15.04
C LEU A 168 3.39 -1.62 -15.02
N ILE A 169 3.70 -2.20 -13.86
CA ILE A 169 3.93 -3.64 -13.70
C ILE A 169 2.61 -4.42 -13.55
N ASP A 170 1.51 -3.75 -13.16
CA ASP A 170 0.17 -4.34 -12.98
C ASP A 170 -0.55 -4.71 -14.29
N GLY A 171 0.21 -5.08 -15.32
CA GLY A 171 -0.30 -5.55 -16.61
C GLY A 171 -0.48 -7.07 -16.69
N VAL A 172 -0.05 -7.81 -15.67
CA VAL A 172 -0.04 -9.28 -15.62
C VAL A 172 -0.70 -9.77 -14.33
N ASP A 173 -1.62 -10.74 -14.46
CA ASP A 173 -2.36 -11.37 -13.36
C ASP A 173 -1.43 -11.81 -12.21
N GLY A 174 -1.68 -11.32 -11.00
CA GLY A 174 -0.95 -11.71 -9.79
C GLY A 174 0.44 -11.09 -9.63
N LEU A 175 0.99 -10.40 -10.64
CA LEU A 175 2.37 -9.92 -10.61
C LEU A 175 2.57 -8.77 -9.61
N ALA A 176 1.76 -7.72 -9.72
CA ALA A 176 1.88 -6.56 -8.84
C ALA A 176 1.59 -6.93 -7.37
N ALA A 177 0.52 -7.68 -7.12
CA ALA A 177 0.16 -8.17 -5.79
C ALA A 177 1.23 -9.11 -5.20
N GLY A 178 1.83 -9.98 -6.02
CA GLY A 178 2.91 -10.88 -5.61
C GLY A 178 4.20 -10.13 -5.24
N ILE A 179 4.63 -9.17 -6.06
CA ILE A 179 5.81 -8.34 -5.79
C ILE A 179 5.58 -7.48 -4.53
N ALA A 180 4.39 -6.89 -4.39
CA ALA A 180 4.02 -6.13 -3.20
C ALA A 180 4.04 -7.01 -1.94
N LEU A 181 3.58 -8.26 -2.02
CA LEU A 181 3.61 -9.20 -0.91
C LEU A 181 5.05 -9.50 -0.48
N ILE A 182 5.91 -9.89 -1.42
CA ILE A 182 7.32 -10.16 -1.14
C ILE A 182 8.02 -8.93 -0.54
N GLY A 183 7.81 -7.75 -1.14
CA GLY A 183 8.38 -6.49 -0.66
C GLY A 183 7.90 -6.13 0.74
N SER A 184 6.61 -6.27 1.03
CA SER A 184 6.05 -5.99 2.35
C SER A 184 6.58 -6.93 3.43
N VAL A 185 6.74 -8.23 3.15
CA VAL A 185 7.37 -9.19 4.07
C VAL A 185 8.84 -8.85 4.31
N ALA A 186 9.60 -8.54 3.26
CA ALA A 186 11.00 -8.14 3.39
C ALA A 186 11.17 -6.87 4.23
N LEU A 187 10.30 -5.86 4.02
CA LEU A 187 10.27 -4.64 4.82
C LEU A 187 9.88 -4.90 6.27
N ALA A 188 8.93 -5.81 6.53
CA ALA A 188 8.59 -6.21 7.90
C ALA A 188 9.79 -6.81 8.63
N ILE A 189 10.55 -7.69 7.96
CA ILE A 189 11.76 -8.31 8.53
C ILE A 189 12.82 -7.25 8.82
N LEU A 190 13.11 -6.38 7.84
CA LEU A 190 14.11 -5.33 8.00
C LEU A 190 13.73 -4.35 9.10
N ALA A 191 12.46 -3.94 9.16
CA ALA A 191 11.94 -3.08 10.21
C ALA A 191 12.06 -3.74 11.59
N ALA A 192 11.81 -5.04 11.69
CA ALA A 192 11.94 -5.76 12.95
C ALA A 192 13.40 -5.81 13.44
N ILE A 193 14.36 -6.01 12.52
CA ILE A 193 15.79 -5.97 12.84
C ILE A 193 16.20 -4.58 13.35
N ASN A 194 15.63 -3.52 12.78
CA ASN A 194 15.93 -2.14 13.16
C ASN A 194 15.08 -1.61 14.34
N GLY A 195 14.22 -2.44 14.94
CA GLY A 195 13.34 -2.01 16.03
C GLY A 195 12.23 -1.03 15.63
N ALA A 196 11.98 -0.88 14.32
CA ALA A 196 10.96 0.02 13.77
C ALA A 196 9.56 -0.62 13.86
N THR A 197 9.07 -0.80 15.08
CA THR A 197 7.82 -1.50 15.41
C THR A 197 6.63 -1.01 14.60
N PHE A 198 6.51 0.31 14.41
CA PHE A 198 5.43 0.89 13.61
C PHE A 198 5.41 0.36 12.17
N VAL A 199 6.57 0.32 11.52
CA VAL A 199 6.71 -0.18 10.13
C VAL A 199 6.42 -1.68 10.06
N VAL A 200 6.85 -2.46 11.06
CA VAL A 200 6.53 -3.90 11.15
C VAL A 200 5.02 -4.12 11.11
N LEU A 201 4.26 -3.38 11.93
CA LEU A 201 2.81 -3.54 12.03
C LEU A 201 2.10 -3.20 10.72
N LEU A 202 2.50 -2.10 10.06
CA LEU A 202 1.97 -1.74 8.74
C LEU A 202 2.27 -2.81 7.69
N CYS A 203 3.53 -3.26 7.62
CA CYS A 203 3.95 -4.25 6.65
C CYS A 203 3.27 -5.61 6.87
N LEU A 204 3.03 -6.03 8.12
CA LEU A 204 2.29 -7.25 8.42
C LEU A 204 0.81 -7.15 8.03
N ALA A 205 0.14 -6.04 8.35
CA ALA A 205 -1.25 -5.82 7.93
C ALA A 205 -1.38 -5.83 6.39
N LEU A 206 -0.44 -5.19 5.70
CA LEU A 206 -0.39 -5.18 4.23
C LEU A 206 -0.10 -6.57 3.67
N SER A 207 0.87 -7.30 4.25
CA SER A 207 1.21 -8.68 3.85
C SER A 207 0.00 -9.61 3.98
N GLY A 208 -0.73 -9.53 5.09
CA GLY A 208 -1.94 -10.32 5.31
C GLY A 208 -3.03 -10.02 4.29
N SER A 209 -3.26 -8.74 4.00
CA SER A 209 -4.23 -8.30 2.99
C SER A 209 -3.85 -8.81 1.59
N LEU A 210 -2.59 -8.62 1.19
CA LEU A 210 -2.10 -9.05 -0.11
C LEU A 210 -2.13 -10.57 -0.27
N LEU A 211 -1.75 -11.33 0.76
CA LEU A 211 -1.79 -12.80 0.74
C LEU A 211 -3.22 -13.31 0.55
N ALA A 212 -4.21 -12.70 1.21
CA ALA A 212 -5.61 -13.07 1.06
C ALA A 212 -6.22 -12.63 -0.28
N PHE A 213 -5.74 -11.53 -0.85
CA PHE A 213 -6.17 -11.04 -2.17
C PHE A 213 -5.62 -11.88 -3.33
N LEU A 214 -4.40 -12.39 -3.18
CA LEU A 214 -3.64 -13.04 -4.26
C LEU A 214 -4.38 -14.20 -4.96
N PRO A 215 -5.12 -15.11 -4.27
CA PRO A 215 -5.91 -16.16 -4.94
C PRO A 215 -7.04 -15.66 -5.84
N PHE A 216 -7.48 -14.41 -5.67
CA PHE A 216 -8.48 -13.78 -6.54
C PHE A 216 -7.83 -13.13 -7.77
N ASN A 217 -6.58 -12.71 -7.65
CA ASN A 217 -5.82 -11.98 -8.67
C ASN A 217 -4.83 -12.87 -9.47
N PHE A 218 -4.51 -14.08 -8.97
CA PHE A 218 -3.69 -15.06 -9.70
C PHE A 218 -4.38 -15.57 -10.97
N TYR A 219 -3.57 -15.91 -11.98
CA TYR A 219 -4.05 -16.42 -13.26
C TYR A 219 -4.88 -17.71 -13.11
N PRO A 220 -6.08 -17.80 -13.73
CA PRO A 220 -6.81 -16.72 -14.42
C PRO A 220 -7.45 -15.73 -13.43
N ALA A 221 -7.11 -14.44 -13.54
CA ALA A 221 -7.58 -13.42 -12.59
C ALA A 221 -9.10 -13.26 -12.59
N ARG A 222 -9.66 -13.08 -11.39
CA ARG A 222 -11.08 -12.79 -11.15
C ARG A 222 -11.32 -11.33 -10.73
N VAL A 223 -10.26 -10.66 -10.27
CA VAL A 223 -10.14 -9.24 -9.91
C VAL A 223 -8.83 -8.72 -10.47
#